data_AF-W0AHH2-F1
#
_entry.id   AF-W0AHH2-F1
#
_cell.length_a   1.000
_cell.length_b   1.000
_cell.length_c   1.000
_cell.angle_alpha   90.00
_cell.angle_beta   90.00
_cell.angle_gamma   90.00
#
_symmetry.space_group_name_H-M   'P 1'
#
loop_
_entity.id
_entity.type
_entity.pdbx_description
1 polymer ?
#
loop_
_entity_poly.entity_id
_entity_poly.type
_entity_poly.pdbx_seq_one_letter_code
_entity_poly.pdbx_strand_id
1 'polypeptide(L)'
;MKPLPALALPVLLVACADTPPELVMRIEDGADDRADCRLIVEDAKIDPRVAADIDRLVKRYPPADTAIRIEANEARYRCIGSVIFALQRAGYQSARVDGGERSGAE
;
A
#
# COMPACT_ATOMS: atom_id res chain seq x y z
N MET A 1 8.40 59.91 -19.21
CA MET A 1 8.44 58.43 -19.35
C MET A 1 8.66 57.85 -17.95
N LYS A 2 7.64 57.23 -17.35
CA LYS A 2 7.71 56.59 -16.02
C LYS A 2 7.81 55.08 -16.24
N PRO A 3 8.75 54.34 -15.61
CA PRO A 3 8.79 52.89 -15.69
C PRO A 3 7.67 52.28 -14.83
N LEU A 4 7.03 51.23 -15.35
CA LEU A 4 6.02 50.43 -14.64
C LEU A 4 6.70 49.56 -13.57
N PRO A 5 6.06 49.35 -12.40
CA PRO A 5 6.59 48.53 -11.33
C PRO A 5 6.51 47.05 -11.70
N ALA A 6 7.63 46.35 -11.58
CA ALA A 6 7.69 44.90 -11.69
C ALA A 6 6.90 44.28 -10.53
N LEU A 7 5.78 43.63 -10.85
CA LEU A 7 5.08 42.76 -9.93
C LEU A 7 6.00 41.58 -9.58
N ALA A 8 6.51 41.59 -8.35
CA ALA A 8 7.09 40.42 -7.73
C ALA A 8 5.99 39.34 -7.65
N LEU A 9 6.19 38.22 -8.33
CA LEU A 9 5.44 36.99 -8.12
C LEU A 9 6.24 36.11 -7.14
N PRO A 10 6.01 36.19 -5.81
CA PRO A 10 6.48 35.16 -4.90
C PRO A 10 5.37 34.12 -4.80
N VAL A 11 5.21 33.28 -5.82
CA VAL A 11 4.19 32.24 -5.81
C VAL A 11 4.86 30.90 -6.10
N LEU A 12 4.80 30.02 -5.09
CA LEU A 12 5.02 28.57 -5.10
C LEU A 12 6.45 28.08 -4.84
N LEU A 13 6.86 28.14 -3.57
CA LEU A 13 7.84 27.20 -3.00
C LEU A 13 7.22 26.50 -1.77
N VAL A 14 6.14 25.77 -1.99
CA VAL A 14 5.70 24.68 -1.10
C VAL A 14 5.36 23.48 -1.99
N ALA A 15 6.40 22.90 -2.59
CA ALA A 15 6.37 21.49 -2.97
C ALA A 15 7.13 20.75 -1.87
N CYS A 16 6.57 20.76 -0.65
CA CYS A 16 7.01 19.83 0.37
C CYS A 16 6.48 18.46 -0.04
N ALA A 17 7.35 17.47 0.04
CA ALA A 17 7.09 16.08 -0.25
C ALA A 17 5.89 15.56 0.57
N ASP A 18 4.68 15.69 0.03
CA ASP A 18 3.50 14.91 0.43
C ASP A 18 3.63 13.50 -0.14
N THR A 19 4.78 12.86 0.10
CA THR A 19 4.93 11.43 -0.15
C THR A 19 4.27 10.74 1.04
N PRO A 20 3.10 10.11 0.85
CA PRO A 20 2.43 9.40 1.94
C PRO A 20 3.37 8.34 2.51
N PRO A 21 3.37 8.10 3.84
CA PRO A 21 4.10 7.00 4.42
C PRO A 21 3.77 5.69 3.72
N GLU A 22 4.81 4.93 3.39
CA GLU A 22 4.69 3.63 2.75
C GLU A 22 4.48 2.57 3.83
N LEU A 23 3.34 1.88 3.79
CA LEU A 23 3.06 0.70 4.59
C LEU A 23 3.51 -0.54 3.82
N VAL A 24 4.55 -1.19 4.33
CA VAL A 24 5.07 -2.44 3.78
C VAL A 24 4.33 -3.61 4.42
N MET A 25 3.79 -4.48 3.58
CA MET A 25 3.07 -5.67 4.00
C MET A 25 3.62 -6.89 3.29
N ARG A 26 3.68 -8.02 3.97
CA ARG A 26 4.06 -9.31 3.38
C ARG A 26 2.85 -10.23 3.34
N ILE A 27 2.72 -11.02 2.28
CA ILE A 27 1.67 -12.05 2.20
C ILE A 27 2.24 -13.38 2.69
N GLU A 28 1.56 -14.01 3.65
CA GLU A 28 1.83 -15.36 4.10
C GLU A 28 0.72 -16.29 3.57
N ASP A 29 1.12 -17.32 2.85
CA ASP A 29 0.23 -18.40 2.45
C ASP A 29 -0.05 -19.29 3.68
N GLY A 30 -1.33 -19.52 3.99
CA GLY A 30 -1.72 -20.45 5.03
C GLY A 30 -1.20 -21.86 4.77
N ALA A 31 -0.88 -22.56 5.86
CA ALA A 31 -0.29 -23.90 5.84
C ALA A 31 -1.21 -24.98 5.24
N ASP A 32 -2.53 -24.75 5.24
CA ASP A 32 -3.51 -25.67 4.66
C ASP A 32 -3.99 -25.22 3.27
N ASP A 33 -4.32 -26.18 2.43
CA ASP A 33 -4.84 -25.97 1.06
C ASP A 33 -6.11 -25.10 1.00
N ARG A 34 -6.77 -24.89 2.14
CA ARG A 34 -7.93 -24.04 2.36
C ARG A 34 -7.59 -22.54 2.45
N ALA A 35 -6.93 -22.00 1.43
CA ALA A 35 -6.96 -20.56 1.10
C ALA A 35 -6.85 -19.57 2.29
N ASP A 36 -6.00 -19.84 3.27
CA ASP A 36 -5.80 -18.96 4.44
C ASP A 36 -4.71 -17.94 4.15
N CYS A 37 -4.97 -17.02 3.23
CA CYS A 37 -4.06 -15.93 2.93
C CYS A 37 -4.04 -14.94 4.11
N ARG A 38 -2.86 -14.59 4.63
CA ARG A 38 -2.71 -13.60 5.70
C ARG A 38 -1.86 -12.45 5.20
N LEU A 39 -2.24 -11.21 5.52
CA LEU A 39 -1.30 -10.10 5.44
C LEU A 39 -0.53 -10.02 6.76
N ILE A 40 0.77 -9.86 6.66
CA ILE A 40 1.67 -9.56 7.76
C ILE A 40 2.01 -8.08 7.65
N VAL A 41 1.57 -7.31 8.64
CA VAL A 41 1.78 -5.86 8.71
C VAL A 41 2.52 -5.57 10.00
N GLU A 42 3.79 -5.18 9.91
CA GLU A 42 4.71 -5.19 11.05
C GLU A 42 4.68 -6.58 11.73
N ASP A 43 4.19 -6.69 12.96
CA ASP A 43 4.03 -7.94 13.72
C ASP A 43 2.58 -8.45 13.78
N ALA A 44 1.65 -7.76 13.11
CA ALA A 44 0.23 -8.12 13.11
C ALA A 44 -0.15 -9.02 11.93
N LYS A 45 -0.89 -10.09 12.21
CA LYS A 45 -1.54 -10.93 11.20
C LYS A 45 -2.96 -10.43 10.95
N ILE A 46 -3.26 -10.09 9.70
CA ILE A 46 -4.56 -9.60 9.24
C ILE A 46 -5.14 -10.64 8.29
N ASP A 47 -6.35 -11.15 8.57
CA ASP A 47 -7.10 -11.94 7.60
C ASP A 47 -7.91 -11.00 6.69
N PRO A 48 -7.66 -10.95 5.37
CA PRO A 48 -8.35 -10.05 4.46
C PRO A 48 -9.85 -10.35 4.31
N ARG A 49 -10.31 -11.52 4.79
CA ARG A 49 -11.73 -11.92 4.76
C ARG A 49 -12.48 -11.50 6.02
N VAL A 50 -11.76 -11.17 7.10
CA VAL A 50 -12.35 -10.77 8.37
C VAL A 50 -12.50 -9.26 8.39
N ALA A 51 -13.74 -8.77 8.30
CA ALA A 51 -14.03 -7.34 8.26
C ALA A 51 -13.39 -6.56 9.43
N ALA A 52 -13.46 -7.12 10.65
CA ALA A 52 -12.86 -6.49 11.83
C ALA A 52 -11.32 -6.36 11.74
N ASP A 53 -10.64 -7.27 11.05
CA ASP A 53 -9.19 -7.18 10.86
C ASP A 53 -8.85 -6.05 9.88
N ILE A 54 -9.61 -5.92 8.79
CA ILE A 54 -9.49 -4.81 7.84
C ILE A 54 -9.85 -3.48 8.48
N ASP A 55 -10.91 -3.41 9.29
CA ASP A 55 -11.29 -2.17 10.00
C ASP A 55 -10.19 -1.71 10.95
N ARG A 56 -9.52 -2.65 11.65
CA ARG A 56 -8.35 -2.33 12.48
C ARG A 56 -7.18 -1.82 11.65
N LEU A 57 -6.93 -2.41 10.48
CA LEU A 57 -5.89 -1.96 9.55
C LEU A 57 -6.18 -0.53 9.09
N VAL A 58 -7.39 -0.24 8.59
CA VAL A 58 -7.82 1.07 8.10
C VAL A 58 -7.77 2.13 9.21
N LYS A 59 -8.20 1.78 10.43
CA LYS A 59 -8.16 2.71 11.56
C LYS A 59 -6.72 3.09 11.94
N ARG A 60 -5.78 2.17 11.78
CA ARG A 60 -4.35 2.40 12.08
C ARG A 60 -3.62 3.08 10.92
N TYR A 61 -3.98 2.75 9.69
CA TYR A 61 -3.35 3.23 8.47
C TYR A 61 -4.43 3.74 7.49
N PRO A 62 -4.91 4.98 7.66
CA PRO A 62 -5.98 5.52 6.83
C PRO A 62 -5.63 5.50 5.33
N PRO A 63 -6.54 5.06 4.44
CA PRO A 63 -6.27 4.96 3.01
C PRO A 63 -5.94 6.28 2.31
N ALA A 64 -6.44 7.41 2.85
CA ALA A 64 -6.17 8.74 2.30
C ALA A 64 -4.69 9.16 2.48
N ASP A 65 -4.03 8.59 3.49
CA ASP A 65 -2.71 9.05 3.95
C ASP A 65 -1.64 7.96 3.85
N THR A 66 -1.94 6.81 3.25
CA THR A 66 -1.06 5.64 3.25
C THR A 66 -0.85 5.09 1.85
N ALA A 67 0.42 5.01 1.41
CA ALA A 67 0.79 4.22 0.23
C ALA A 67 1.04 2.76 0.64
N ILE A 68 0.60 1.83 -0.19
CA ILE A 68 0.75 0.39 0.09
C ILE A 68 1.86 -0.21 -0.76
N ARG A 69 2.79 -0.93 -0.12
CA ARG A 69 3.74 -1.84 -0.77
C ARG A 69 3.56 -3.26 -0.26
N ILE A 70 3.41 -4.20 -1.19
CA ILE A 70 3.16 -5.61 -0.91
C ILE A 70 4.35 -6.44 -1.38
N GLU A 71 5.02 -7.10 -0.45
CA GLU A 71 6.08 -8.06 -0.70
C GLU A 71 5.46 -9.45 -0.89
N ALA A 72 5.46 -9.93 -2.13
CA ALA A 72 4.77 -11.15 -2.55
C ALA A 72 5.72 -12.27 -3.00
N ASN A 73 6.97 -12.27 -2.50
CA ASN A 73 8.08 -13.11 -2.96
C ASN A 73 7.77 -14.62 -3.02
N GLU A 74 6.86 -15.12 -2.18
CA GLU A 74 6.48 -16.54 -2.11
C GLU A 74 4.97 -16.76 -2.16
N ALA A 75 4.18 -15.71 -2.35
CA ALA A 75 2.73 -15.77 -2.25
C ALA A 75 2.10 -16.34 -3.53
N ARG A 76 1.14 -17.26 -3.38
CA ARG A 76 0.36 -17.74 -4.52
C ARG A 76 -0.45 -16.60 -5.13
N TYR A 77 -0.58 -16.57 -6.46
CA TYR A 77 -1.33 -15.52 -7.20
C TYR A 77 -2.75 -15.30 -6.66
N ARG A 78 -3.43 -16.37 -6.22
CA ARG A 78 -4.75 -16.29 -5.57
C ARG A 78 -4.75 -15.41 -4.31
N CYS A 79 -3.69 -15.47 -3.51
CA CYS A 79 -3.56 -14.69 -2.28
C CYS A 79 -3.27 -13.23 -2.58
N ILE A 80 -2.41 -12.96 -3.56
CA ILE A 80 -2.15 -11.60 -4.05
C ILE A 80 -3.47 -10.94 -4.50
N GLY A 81 -4.25 -11.62 -5.34
CA GLY A 81 -5.54 -11.10 -5.82
C GLY A 81 -6.54 -10.86 -4.69
N SER A 82 -6.69 -11.81 -3.76
CA SER A 82 -7.59 -11.65 -2.62
C SER A 82 -7.21 -10.46 -1.72
N VAL A 83 -5.91 -10.25 -1.51
CA VAL A 83 -5.40 -9.14 -0.70
C VAL A 83 -5.64 -7.80 -1.38
N ILE A 84 -5.28 -7.68 -2.66
CA ILE A 84 -5.51 -6.44 -3.44
C ILE A 84 -7.00 -6.08 -3.43
N PHE A 85 -7.88 -7.06 -3.63
CA PHE A 85 -9.32 -6.83 -3.63
C PHE A 85 -9.84 -6.35 -2.26
N ALA A 86 -9.35 -6.92 -1.16
CA ALA A 86 -9.72 -6.48 0.18
C ALA A 86 -9.27 -5.04 0.46
N LEU A 87 -8.03 -4.69 0.07
CA LEU A 87 -7.49 -3.33 0.22
C LEU A 87 -8.26 -2.31 -0.63
N GLN A 88 -8.57 -2.65 -1.88
CA GLN A 88 -9.36 -1.76 -2.73
C GLN A 88 -10.75 -1.49 -2.13
N ARG A 89 -11.40 -2.52 -1.59
CA ARG A 89 -12.68 -2.37 -0.87
C ARG A 89 -12.57 -1.55 0.42
N ALA A 90 -11.41 -1.59 1.06
CA ALA A 90 -11.11 -0.79 2.24
C ALA A 90 -10.79 0.69 1.91
N GLY A 91 -10.70 1.05 0.62
CA GLY A 91 -10.51 2.42 0.16
C GLY A 91 -9.08 2.77 -0.27
N TYR A 92 -8.15 1.81 -0.25
CA TYR A 92 -6.79 2.04 -0.77
C TYR A 92 -6.83 2.13 -2.31
N GLN A 93 -6.33 3.23 -2.86
CA GLN A 93 -6.41 3.50 -4.30
C GLN A 93 -5.24 2.91 -5.10
N SER A 94 -4.08 2.75 -4.47
CA SER A 94 -2.88 2.21 -5.10
C SER A 94 -2.19 1.23 -4.17
N ALA A 95 -1.67 0.15 -4.76
CA ALA A 95 -0.81 -0.81 -4.10
C ALA A 95 0.29 -1.20 -5.09
N ARG A 96 1.54 -1.02 -4.69
CA ARG A 96 2.70 -1.57 -5.40
C ARG A 96 2.90 -3.00 -4.95
N VAL A 97 3.02 -3.92 -5.90
CA VAL A 97 3.35 -5.33 -5.61
C VAL A 97 4.75 -5.60 -6.10
N ASP A 98 5.64 -5.90 -5.17
CA ASP A 98 6.96 -6.41 -5.48
C ASP A 98 6.87 -7.94 -5.51
N GLY A 99 6.80 -8.47 -6.73
CA GLY A 99 7.02 -9.89 -6.97
C GLY A 99 8.51 -10.13 -6.88
N GLY A 100 8.94 -11.03 -6.01
CA GLY A 100 10.34 -11.39 -5.89
C GLY A 100 10.91 -11.75 -7.26
N GLU A 101 12.19 -11.42 -7.49
CA GLU A 101 12.91 -11.96 -8.63
C GLU A 101 12.73 -13.49 -8.57
N ARG A 102 11.93 -14.04 -9.49
CA ARG A 102 12.15 -15.41 -9.88
C ARG A 102 13.58 -15.41 -10.40
N SER A 103 14.50 -15.97 -9.64
CA SER A 103 15.82 -16.36 -10.14
C SER A 103 15.58 -17.10 -11.46
N GLY A 104 15.70 -16.39 -12.57
CA GLY A 104 15.63 -16.91 -13.93
C GLY A 104 16.95 -17.59 -14.28
N ALA A 105 17.44 -18.43 -13.37
CA ALA A 105 18.64 -19.23 -13.50
C ALA A 105 18.54 -20.36 -12.46
N GLU A 106 17.89 -21.46 -12.83
CA GLU A 106 18.54 -22.70 -13.30
C GLU A 106 17.52 -23.57 -14.05
#